data_AF-A0A833TD67-F1
#
_entry.id   AF-A0A833TD67-F1
#
_cell.length_a   1.000
_cell.length_b   1.000
_cell.length_c   1.000
_cell.angle_alpha   90.00
_cell.angle_beta   90.00
_cell.angle_gamma   90.00
#
_symmetry.space_group_name_H-M   'P 1'
#
loop_
_entity.id
_entity.type
_entity.pdbx_description
1 polymer ?
#
loop_
_entity_poly.entity_id
_entity_poly.type
_entity_poly.pdbx_seq_one_letter_code
_entity_poly.pdbx_strand_id
1 'polypeptide(L)'
;MSSVSPKTLRRWVNKGKSKNAVFIRLKLDQAGDNLLSNPQFVTWVAYADDFNAKFSEKATPLLSTLKAQYRDEVLSEILIAGKKVPSTEKLASRLQAEQLEGWVIAKLPKGEVFK
;
A
#
# COMPACT_ATOMS: atom_id res chain seq x y z
N MET A 1 14.50 12.74 -11.59
CA MET A 1 14.45 11.47 -10.83
C MET A 1 14.32 10.32 -11.82
N SER A 2 15.29 9.41 -11.92
CA SER A 2 15.21 8.26 -12.84
C SER A 2 14.15 7.27 -12.35
N SER A 3 13.19 6.92 -13.23
CA SER A 3 12.17 5.92 -12.92
C SER A 3 12.78 4.53 -12.79
N VAL A 4 12.29 3.73 -11.84
CA VAL A 4 12.72 2.34 -11.71
C VAL A 4 12.18 1.54 -12.90
N SER A 5 13.06 0.80 -13.59
CA SER A 5 12.65 0.05 -14.78
C SER A 5 11.80 -1.18 -14.44
N PRO A 6 10.89 -1.61 -15.34
CA PRO A 6 10.11 -2.84 -15.14
C PRO A 6 10.96 -4.09 -14.88
N LYS A 7 12.13 -4.19 -15.53
CA LYS A 7 13.09 -5.30 -15.30
C LYS A 7 13.60 -5.31 -13.86
N THR A 8 13.76 -4.15 -13.24
CA THR A 8 14.20 -4.02 -11.84
C THR A 8 13.09 -4.43 -10.89
N LEU A 9 11.84 -4.01 -11.12
CA LEU A 9 10.68 -4.41 -10.31
C LEU A 9 10.51 -5.93 -10.32
N ARG A 10 10.49 -6.55 -11.51
CA ARG A 10 10.42 -8.02 -11.64
C ARG A 10 11.54 -8.73 -10.89
N ARG A 11 12.76 -8.20 -10.94
CA ARG A 11 13.90 -8.76 -10.20
C ARG A 11 13.67 -8.68 -8.68
N TRP A 12 13.14 -7.57 -8.17
CA TRP A 12 12.84 -7.43 -6.74
C TRP A 12 11.74 -8.39 -6.29
N VAL A 13 10.68 -8.54 -7.11
CA VAL A 13 9.61 -9.53 -6.85
C VAL A 13 10.19 -10.94 -6.82
N ASN A 14 10.98 -11.33 -7.83
CA ASN A 14 11.59 -12.67 -7.88
C ASN A 14 12.54 -12.95 -6.71
N LYS A 15 13.17 -11.91 -6.15
CA LYS A 15 14.02 -12.01 -4.96
C LYS A 15 13.25 -11.95 -3.64
N GLY A 16 11.92 -11.85 -3.69
CA GLY A 16 11.08 -11.79 -2.49
C GLY A 16 11.34 -10.55 -1.63
N LYS A 17 11.74 -9.42 -2.23
CA LYS A 17 12.02 -8.21 -1.47
C LYS A 17 10.72 -7.68 -0.84
N SER A 18 10.72 -7.39 0.46
CA SER A 18 9.48 -6.98 1.14
C SER A 18 8.92 -5.67 0.57
N LYS A 19 7.59 -5.51 0.62
CA LYS A 19 6.90 -4.27 0.20
C LYS A 19 7.43 -3.05 0.93
N ASN A 20 7.69 -3.15 2.23
CA ASN A 20 8.26 -2.07 3.03
C ASN A 20 9.69 -1.69 2.57
N ALA A 21 10.54 -2.67 2.29
CA ALA A 21 11.90 -2.41 1.81
C ALA A 21 11.93 -1.79 0.40
N VAL A 22 10.91 -2.02 -0.43
CA VAL A 22 10.75 -1.32 -1.70
C VAL A 22 10.15 0.07 -1.50
N PHE A 23 9.20 0.24 -0.57
CA PHE A 23 8.61 1.53 -0.20
C PHE A 23 9.70 2.55 0.20
N ILE A 24 10.57 2.17 1.13
CA ILE A 24 11.70 3.00 1.58
C ILE A 24 12.71 3.23 0.45
N ARG A 25 12.97 2.21 -0.38
CA ARG A 25 13.92 2.36 -1.51
C ARG A 25 13.44 3.36 -2.56
N LEU A 26 12.12 3.51 -2.68
CA LEU A 26 11.48 4.52 -3.53
C LEU A 26 11.30 5.87 -2.81
N LYS A 27 11.83 5.99 -1.58
CA LYS A 27 11.76 7.19 -0.72
C LYS A 27 10.34 7.65 -0.44
N LEU A 28 9.40 6.70 -0.36
CA LEU A 28 7.98 7.00 -0.13
C LEU A 28 7.66 7.27 1.35
N ASP A 29 8.53 6.84 2.25
CA ASP A 29 8.55 7.20 3.67
C ASP A 29 8.77 8.70 3.90
N GLN A 30 9.32 9.40 2.91
CA GLN A 30 9.61 10.84 2.94
C GLN A 30 8.59 11.66 2.13
N ALA A 31 7.57 11.03 1.56
CA ALA A 31 6.61 11.70 0.68
C ALA A 31 5.58 12.57 1.44
N GLY A 32 5.36 12.28 2.73
CA GLY A 32 4.37 12.95 3.56
C GLY A 32 2.98 12.94 2.91
N ASP A 33 2.28 14.07 2.99
CA ASP A 33 0.90 14.22 2.50
C ASP A 33 0.79 14.08 0.96
N ASN A 34 1.90 14.24 0.23
CA ASN A 34 1.95 14.10 -1.22
C ASN A 34 2.15 12.64 -1.69
N LEU A 35 2.01 11.66 -0.79
CA LEU A 35 2.23 10.25 -1.11
C LEU A 35 1.39 9.79 -2.31
N LEU A 36 0.09 10.09 -2.32
CA LEU A 36 -0.83 9.58 -3.33
C LEU A 36 -0.61 10.19 -4.72
N SER A 37 -0.11 11.42 -4.78
CA SER A 37 0.22 12.11 -6.03
C SER A 37 1.64 11.78 -6.53
N ASN A 38 2.44 11.07 -5.74
CA ASN A 38 3.80 10.69 -6.12
C ASN A 38 3.78 9.54 -7.15
N PRO A 39 4.35 9.72 -8.36
CA PRO A 39 4.40 8.66 -9.37
C PRO A 39 5.14 7.38 -8.92
N GLN A 40 6.08 7.51 -7.98
CA GLN A 40 6.76 6.35 -7.39
C GLN A 40 5.83 5.52 -6.51
N PHE A 41 4.77 6.12 -5.96
CA PHE A 41 3.76 5.40 -5.20
C PHE A 41 2.96 4.46 -6.11
N VAL A 42 2.57 4.92 -7.30
CA VAL A 42 1.94 4.06 -8.32
C VAL A 42 2.87 2.90 -8.72
N THR A 43 4.17 3.18 -8.86
CA THR A 43 5.19 2.16 -9.15
C THR A 43 5.27 1.13 -8.01
N TRP A 44 5.20 1.58 -6.76
CA TRP A 44 5.19 0.71 -5.59
C TRP A 44 3.91 -0.13 -5.48
N VAL A 45 2.75 0.43 -5.81
CA VAL A 45 1.46 -0.29 -5.83
C VAL A 45 1.52 -1.45 -6.81
N ALA A 46 1.98 -1.20 -8.05
CA ALA A 46 2.15 -2.25 -9.05
C ALA A 46 3.12 -3.35 -8.56
N TYR A 47 4.23 -2.95 -7.95
CA TYR A 47 5.17 -3.89 -7.34
C TYR A 47 4.53 -4.75 -6.24
N ALA A 48 3.72 -4.14 -5.37
CA ALA A 48 3.09 -4.80 -4.26
C ALA A 48 1.99 -5.77 -4.72
N ASP A 49 1.26 -5.43 -5.77
CA ASP A 49 0.27 -6.30 -6.41
C ASP A 49 0.97 -7.53 -7.04
N ASP A 50 2.05 -7.32 -7.79
CA ASP A 50 2.87 -8.41 -8.36
C ASP A 50 3.46 -9.31 -7.26
N PHE A 51 3.90 -8.71 -6.15
CA PHE A 51 4.44 -9.45 -5.00
C PHE A 51 3.35 -10.33 -4.36
N ASN A 52 2.17 -9.78 -4.11
CA ASN A 52 1.05 -10.51 -3.53
C ASN A 52 0.56 -11.64 -4.45
N ALA A 53 0.53 -11.40 -5.76
CA ALA A 53 0.16 -12.41 -6.75
C ALA A 53 1.16 -13.58 -6.78
N LYS A 54 2.47 -13.30 -6.65
CA LYS A 54 3.51 -14.33 -6.66
C LYS A 54 3.62 -15.10 -5.35
N PHE A 55 3.45 -14.41 -4.22
CA PHE A 55 3.61 -14.99 -2.88
C PHE A 55 2.28 -14.91 -2.13
N SER A 56 1.26 -15.63 -2.61
CA SER A 56 -0.10 -15.62 -2.05
C SER A 56 -0.14 -15.91 -0.55
N GLU A 57 0.67 -16.86 -0.06
CA GLU A 57 0.79 -17.18 1.37
C GLU A 57 1.33 -16.02 2.22
N LYS A 58 2.02 -15.06 1.60
CA LYS A 58 2.59 -13.87 2.24
C LYS A 58 1.87 -12.60 1.81
N ALA A 59 0.75 -12.73 1.10
CA ALA A 59 0.00 -11.59 0.61
C ALA A 59 -0.56 -10.80 1.80
N THR A 60 -0.36 -9.49 1.75
CA THR A 60 -0.93 -8.58 2.77
C THR A 60 -1.51 -7.35 2.09
N PRO A 61 -2.53 -6.70 2.70
CA PRO A 61 -3.07 -5.44 2.18
C PRO A 61 -1.98 -4.39 2.00
N LEU A 62 -2.10 -3.53 0.99
CA LEU A 62 -1.17 -2.42 0.76
C LEU A 62 -1.14 -1.49 1.97
N LEU A 63 -2.31 -1.25 2.55
CA LEU A 63 -2.50 -0.42 3.73
C LEU A 63 -1.61 -0.86 4.90
N SER A 64 -1.29 -2.15 5.03
CA SER A 64 -0.41 -2.66 6.10
C SER A 64 0.98 -2.02 6.06
N THR A 65 1.49 -1.70 4.86
CA THR A 65 2.78 -0.98 4.74
C THR A 65 2.61 0.49 5.11
N LEU A 66 1.47 1.10 4.78
CA LEU A 66 1.18 2.51 5.09
C LEU A 66 1.02 2.73 6.60
N LYS A 67 0.33 1.82 7.30
CA LYS A 67 0.19 1.86 8.76
C LYS A 67 1.51 1.73 9.53
N ALA A 68 2.55 1.20 8.90
CA ALA A 68 3.89 1.17 9.49
C ALA A 68 4.60 2.53 9.41
N GLN A 69 4.09 3.47 8.59
CA GLN A 69 4.71 4.77 8.31
C GLN A 69 3.83 5.94 8.80
N TYR A 70 2.51 5.76 8.81
CA TYR A 70 1.53 6.77 9.18
C TYR A 70 0.67 6.28 10.34
N ARG A 71 0.34 7.20 11.24
CA ARG A 71 -0.74 6.98 12.22
C ARG A 71 -2.07 6.81 11.51
N ASP A 72 -2.97 6.02 12.09
CA ASP A 72 -4.28 5.69 11.50
C ASP A 72 -5.11 6.95 11.20
N GLU A 73 -5.07 7.97 12.08
CA GLU A 73 -5.81 9.22 11.87
C GLU A 73 -5.29 10.00 10.65
N VAL A 74 -3.98 10.23 10.60
CA VAL A 74 -3.31 10.96 9.51
C VAL A 74 -3.51 10.24 8.18
N LEU A 75 -3.37 8.91 8.17
CA LEU A 75 -3.61 8.12 6.98
C LEU A 75 -5.05 8.25 6.49
N SER A 76 -6.03 8.27 7.39
CA SER A 76 -7.45 8.47 7.04
C SER A 76 -7.67 9.82 6.36
N GLU A 77 -7.07 10.88 6.88
CA GLU A 77 -7.16 12.23 6.31
C GLU A 77 -6.55 12.31 4.91
N ILE A 78 -5.36 11.73 4.72
CA ILE A 78 -4.69 11.64 3.40
C ILE A 78 -5.60 10.92 2.39
N LEU A 79 -6.21 9.79 2.79
CA LEU A 79 -7.10 9.04 1.91
C LEU A 79 -8.40 9.80 1.58
N ILE A 80 -9.00 10.47 2.57
CA ILE A 80 -10.20 11.31 2.35
C ILE A 80 -9.88 12.47 1.40
N ALA A 81 -8.74 13.15 1.57
CA ALA A 81 -8.31 14.22 0.68
C ALA A 81 -8.02 13.68 -0.75
N GLY A 82 -7.31 12.55 -0.85
CA GLY A 82 -7.01 11.92 -2.13
C GLY A 82 -8.23 11.48 -2.92
N LYS A 83 -9.34 11.14 -2.26
CA LYS A 83 -10.62 10.84 -2.94
C LYS A 83 -11.27 12.05 -3.61
N LYS A 84 -10.95 13.27 -3.16
CA LYS A 84 -11.50 14.51 -3.75
C LYS A 84 -10.74 14.96 -4.99
N VAL A 85 -9.60 14.34 -5.28
CA VAL A 85 -8.73 14.68 -6.41
C VAL A 85 -8.85 13.60 -7.49
N PRO A 86 -9.32 13.93 -8.71
CA PRO A 86 -9.58 12.93 -9.75
C PRO A 86 -8.40 12.02 -10.09
N SER A 87 -7.17 12.55 -10.08
CA SER A 87 -5.97 11.77 -10.41
C SER A 87 -5.59 10.72 -9.35
N THR A 88 -6.06 10.88 -8.10
CA THR A 88 -5.74 9.98 -6.99
C THR A 88 -6.95 9.22 -6.46
N GLU A 89 -8.16 9.57 -6.91
CA GLU A 89 -9.43 9.08 -6.38
C GLU A 89 -9.51 7.56 -6.32
N LYS A 90 -9.17 6.89 -7.42
CA LYS A 90 -9.25 5.43 -7.52
C LYS A 90 -8.35 4.74 -6.51
N LEU A 91 -7.12 5.22 -6.36
CA LEU A 91 -6.14 4.64 -5.45
C LEU A 91 -6.50 4.93 -3.99
N ALA A 92 -6.93 6.16 -3.71
CA ALA A 92 -7.41 6.54 -2.38
C ALA A 92 -8.62 5.72 -1.96
N SER A 93 -9.57 5.48 -2.88
CA SER A 93 -10.76 4.67 -2.62
C SER A 93 -10.41 3.21 -2.32
N ARG A 94 -9.48 2.62 -3.08
CA ARG A 94 -8.98 1.26 -2.81
C ARG A 94 -8.38 1.15 -1.41
N LEU A 95 -7.50 2.07 -1.05
CA LEU A 95 -6.84 2.06 0.27
C LEU A 95 -7.84 2.32 1.40
N GLN A 96 -8.84 3.17 1.19
CA GLN A 96 -9.91 3.39 2.17
C GLN A 96 -10.77 2.13 2.36
N ALA A 97 -11.03 1.36 1.29
CA ALA A 97 -11.70 0.06 1.41
C ALA A 97 -10.88 -0.93 2.26
N GLU A 98 -9.58 -1.06 1.99
CA GLU A 98 -8.66 -1.88 2.81
C GLU A 98 -8.65 -1.43 4.29
N GLN A 99 -8.79 -0.12 4.56
CA GLN A 99 -8.85 0.43 5.92
C GLN A 99 -10.13 0.01 6.65
N LEU A 100 -11.27 0.14 5.98
CA LEU A 100 -12.57 -0.25 6.54
C LEU A 100 -12.63 -1.76 6.78
N GLU A 101 -12.16 -2.59 5.84
CA GLU A 101 -12.07 -4.04 5.99
C GLU A 101 -11.20 -4.42 7.20
N GLY A 102 -10.05 -3.76 7.35
CA GLY A 102 -9.19 -3.97 8.52
C GLY A 102 -9.87 -3.65 9.85
N TRP A 103 -10.71 -2.59 9.90
CA TRP A 103 -11.49 -2.27 11.11
C TRP A 103 -12.63 -3.25 11.37
N VAL A 104 -13.28 -3.78 10.33
CA VAL A 104 -14.30 -4.83 10.49
C VAL A 104 -13.65 -6.07 11.10
N ILE A 105 -12.53 -6.54 10.53
CA ILE A 105 -11.80 -7.71 11.03
C ILE A 105 -11.34 -7.50 12.49
N ALA A 106 -10.85 -6.31 12.84
CA ALA A 106 -10.41 -6.02 14.19
C ALA A 106 -11.55 -6.01 15.23
N LYS A 107 -12.79 -5.74 14.79
CA LYS A 107 -13.99 -5.75 15.65
C LYS A 107 -14.62 -7.13 15.79
N LEU A 108 -14.34 -8.06 14.87
CA LEU A 108 -14.82 -9.43 14.99
C LEU A 108 -14.16 -10.09 16.21
N PRO A 109 -14.92 -10.85 17.02
CA PRO A 109 -14.33 -11.64 18.09
C PRO A 109 -13.25 -12.55 17.51
N LYS A 110 -12.05 -12.55 18.10
CA LYS A 110 -10.90 -13.34 17.61
C LYS A 110 -11.16 -14.86 17.49
N GLY A 111 -12.31 -15.35 17.96
CA GLY A 111 -12.75 -16.74 17.89
C GLY A 111 -13.89 -17.06 16.91
N GLU A 112 -14.43 -16.09 16.16
CA GLU A 112 -15.52 -16.34 15.18
C GLU A 112 -15.03 -16.50 13.73
N VAL A 113 -13.72 -16.49 13.48
CA VAL A 113 -13.19 -16.92 12.17
C VAL A 113 -13.28 -18.46 12.16
N PHE A 114 -14.43 -18.95 11.68
CA PHE A 114 -14.93 -20.33 11.77
C PHE A 114 -13.89 -21.44 11.52
N LYS A 115 -14.00 -22.50 12.34
CA LYS A 115 -13.41 -23.85 12.16
C LYS A 115 -14.01 -24.58 10.97
#